data_AF-X1QBP9-F1
#
_entry.id   AF-X1QBP9-F1
#
_cell.length_a   1.000
_cell.length_b   1.000
_cell.length_c   1.000
_cell.angle_alpha   90.00
_cell.angle_beta   90.00
_cell.angle_gamma   90.00
#
_symmetry.space_group_name_H-M   'P 1'
#
loop_
_entity.id
_entity.type
_entity.pdbx_description
1 polymer ?
#
loop_
_entity_poly.entity_id
_entity_poly.type
_entity_poly.pdbx_seq_one_letter_code
_entity_poly.pdbx_strand_id
1 'polypeptide(L)'
;MDNWKSKLNANPITWLLEDNNPSVRYFTLIDILEKAENDPEVRKTKEEIMKTGVVLKILAKQKEGGYWEDSQNFYTAKYKGTVWQIIILAELG
;
A
#
# COMPACT_ATOMS: atom_id res chain seq x y z
N MET A 1 -20.92 16.78 6.90
CA MET A 1 -19.46 16.69 6.78
C MET A 1 -18.92 18.09 6.63
N ASP A 2 -18.03 18.52 7.53
CA ASP A 2 -17.30 19.77 7.33
C ASP A 2 -16.59 19.74 5.97
N ASN A 3 -16.68 20.83 5.22
CA ASN A 3 -15.98 20.95 3.94
C ASN A 3 -14.47 21.11 4.21
N TRP A 4 -13.80 20.02 4.60
CA TRP A 4 -12.37 19.99 4.91
C TRP A 4 -11.53 20.52 3.75
N LYS A 5 -12.01 20.39 2.50
CA LYS A 5 -11.38 20.96 1.31
C LYS A 5 -11.24 22.48 1.39
N SER A 6 -12.15 23.18 2.07
CA SER A 6 -12.06 24.63 2.33
C SER A 6 -10.92 25.03 3.27
N LYS A 7 -10.31 24.06 3.97
CA LYS A 7 -9.16 24.28 4.86
C LYS A 7 -7.82 24.05 4.17
N LEU A 8 -7.83 23.55 2.92
CA LEU A 8 -6.61 23.27 2.17
C LEU A 8 -6.12 24.52 1.44
N ASN A 9 -4.80 24.69 1.39
CA ASN A 9 -4.16 25.73 0.57
C ASN A 9 -4.11 25.38 -0.93
N ALA A 10 -4.27 24.10 -1.27
CA ALA A 10 -4.28 23.57 -2.63
C ALA A 10 -5.03 22.23 -2.68
N ASN A 11 -5.35 21.72 -3.87
CA ASN A 11 -5.97 20.41 -4.03
C ASN A 11 -4.90 19.30 -4.18
N PRO A 12 -4.68 18.44 -3.17
CA PRO A 12 -3.68 17.38 -3.24
C PRO A 12 -4.19 16.12 -3.97
N ILE A 13 -5.48 16.05 -4.32
CA ILE A 13 -6.10 14.83 -4.85
C ILE A 13 -5.41 14.37 -6.15
N THR A 14 -5.01 15.30 -7.02
CA THR A 14 -4.30 14.95 -8.26
C THR A 14 -2.99 14.22 -7.97
N TRP A 15 -2.23 14.67 -6.97
CA TRP A 15 -0.97 14.04 -6.56
C TRP A 15 -1.20 12.69 -5.87
N LEU A 16 -2.21 12.62 -4.99
CA LEU A 16 -2.58 11.39 -4.30
C LEU A 16 -3.10 10.29 -5.24
N LEU A 17 -3.63 10.67 -6.40
CA LEU A 17 -4.13 9.73 -7.41
C LEU A 17 -3.11 9.40 -8.50
N GLU A 18 -1.85 9.81 -8.38
CA GLU A 18 -0.80 9.43 -9.32
C GLU A 18 -0.57 7.91 -9.35
N ASP A 19 -0.17 7.40 -10.52
CA ASP A 19 -0.03 5.96 -10.78
C ASP A 19 1.27 5.36 -10.22
N ASN A 20 2.15 6.20 -9.66
CA ASN A 20 3.46 5.77 -9.14
C ASN A 20 3.37 5.02 -7.80
N ASN A 21 2.26 5.15 -7.07
CA ASN A 21 2.03 4.49 -5.78
C ASN A 21 0.58 3.96 -5.69
N PRO A 22 0.33 2.71 -6.13
CA PRO A 22 -1.02 2.15 -6.17
C PRO A 22 -1.65 2.03 -4.78
N SER A 23 -0.87 1.80 -3.72
CA SER A 23 -1.38 1.74 -2.34
C SER A 23 -1.94 3.09 -1.89
N VAL A 24 -1.18 4.18 -2.10
CA VAL A 24 -1.64 5.55 -1.78
C VAL A 24 -2.88 5.90 -2.60
N ARG A 25 -2.89 5.56 -3.89
CA ARG A 25 -4.05 5.78 -4.75
C ARG A 25 -5.28 5.00 -4.26
N TYR A 26 -5.11 3.74 -3.89
CA TYR A 26 -6.20 2.89 -3.38
C TYR A 26 -6.83 3.50 -2.12
N PHE A 27 -6.04 3.79 -1.08
CA PHE A 27 -6.54 4.39 0.16
C PHE A 27 -7.12 5.79 -0.06
N THR A 28 -6.59 6.56 -1.00
CA THR A 28 -7.19 7.85 -1.38
C THR A 28 -8.59 7.66 -1.95
N LEU A 29 -8.80 6.65 -2.80
CA LEU A 29 -10.12 6.39 -3.39
C LEU A 29 -11.15 5.98 -2.32
N ILE A 30 -10.79 5.12 -1.36
CA ILE A 30 -11.74 4.59 -0.37
C ILE A 30 -11.90 5.48 0.87
N ASP A 31 -10.82 6.05 1.41
CA ASP A 31 -10.85 6.73 2.72
C ASP A 31 -11.04 8.24 2.59
N ILE A 32 -10.55 8.84 1.50
CA ILE A 32 -10.62 10.31 1.28
C ILE A 32 -11.76 10.66 0.32
N LEU A 33 -11.92 9.87 -0.75
CA LEU A 33 -12.95 10.08 -1.76
C LEU A 33 -14.20 9.23 -1.52
N GLU A 34 -14.18 8.36 -0.51
CA GLU A 34 -15.32 7.55 -0.06
C GLU A 34 -15.97 6.74 -1.19
N LYS A 35 -15.17 6.29 -2.16
CA LYS A 35 -15.64 5.38 -3.22
C LYS A 35 -15.93 4.00 -2.64
N ALA A 36 -16.97 3.36 -3.18
CA ALA A 36 -17.28 1.99 -2.82
C ALA A 36 -16.17 1.03 -3.23
N GLU A 37 -15.88 0.01 -2.43
CA GLU A 37 -14.84 -0.99 -2.73
C GLU A 37 -15.08 -1.75 -4.04
N ASN A 38 -16.34 -1.84 -4.48
CA ASN A 38 -16.73 -2.48 -5.73
C ASN A 38 -16.63 -1.54 -6.95
N ASP A 39 -16.27 -0.27 -6.77
CA ASP A 39 -16.01 0.67 -7.86
C ASP A 39 -14.91 0.09 -8.77
N PRO A 40 -15.10 0.08 -10.11
CA PRO A 40 -14.13 -0.49 -11.04
C PRO A 40 -12.72 0.12 -10.93
N GLU A 41 -12.61 1.40 -10.61
CA GLU A 41 -11.33 2.08 -10.40
C GLU A 41 -10.65 1.57 -9.14
N VAL A 42 -11.39 1.47 -8.03
CA VAL A 42 -10.88 0.96 -6.75
C VAL A 42 -10.35 -0.47 -6.90
N ARG A 43 -11.13 -1.35 -7.54
CA ARG A 43 -10.72 -2.73 -7.80
C ARG A 43 -9.48 -2.82 -8.67
N LYS A 44 -9.44 -2.05 -9.76
CA LYS A 44 -8.29 -2.01 -10.65
C LYS A 44 -7.04 -1.54 -9.89
N THR A 45 -7.12 -0.45 -9.13
CA THR A 45 -5.99 0.05 -8.35
C THR A 45 -5.52 -0.98 -7.31
N LYS A 46 -6.44 -1.68 -6.64
CA LYS A 46 -6.09 -2.75 -5.70
C LYS A 46 -5.32 -3.89 -6.35
N GLU A 47 -5.71 -4.29 -7.55
CA GLU A 47 -4.97 -5.32 -8.30
C GLU A 47 -3.56 -4.86 -8.69
N GLU A 48 -3.36 -3.57 -8.96
CA GLU A 48 -2.05 -3.02 -9.32
C GLU A 48 -1.05 -3.01 -8.15
N ILE A 49 -1.53 -3.01 -6.90
CA ILE A 49 -0.68 -3.13 -5.69
C ILE A 49 0.16 -4.41 -5.78
N MET A 50 -0.44 -5.51 -6.22
CA MET A 50 0.25 -6.81 -6.33
C MET A 50 1.14 -6.94 -7.57
N LYS A 51 0.97 -6.07 -8.56
CA LYS A 51 1.65 -6.16 -9.87
C LYS A 51 2.81 -5.20 -10.02
N THR A 52 2.83 -4.10 -9.26
CA THR A 52 3.79 -3.01 -9.44
C THR A 52 4.36 -2.52 -8.11
N GLY A 53 5.44 -1.74 -8.18
CA GLY A 53 5.97 -1.05 -7.00
C GLY A 53 6.68 -1.94 -5.98
N VAL A 54 6.43 -1.67 -4.70
CA VAL A 54 7.20 -2.20 -3.56
C VAL A 54 6.74 -3.60 -3.14
N VAL A 55 5.44 -3.87 -3.16
CA VAL A 55 4.87 -5.18 -2.76
C VAL A 55 5.47 -6.32 -3.58
N LEU A 56 5.50 -6.18 -4.92
CA LEU A 56 6.12 -7.18 -5.80
C LEU A 56 7.60 -7.42 -5.44
N LYS A 57 8.35 -6.36 -5.15
CA LYS A 57 9.78 -6.45 -4.79
C LYS A 57 10.02 -7.09 -3.43
N ILE A 58 9.08 -6.92 -2.49
CA ILE A 58 9.11 -7.58 -1.18
C ILE A 58 8.82 -9.06 -1.38
N LEU A 59 7.71 -9.41 -2.02
CA LEU A 59 7.29 -10.80 -2.23
C LEU A 59 8.31 -11.60 -3.05
N ALA A 60 8.98 -10.99 -4.03
CA ALA A 60 10.06 -11.63 -4.79
C ALA A 60 11.27 -12.04 -3.95
N LYS A 61 11.42 -11.51 -2.73
CA LYS A 61 12.49 -11.87 -1.78
C LYS A 61 12.04 -12.89 -0.74
N GLN A 62 10.76 -13.27 -0.72
CA GLN A 62 10.26 -14.30 0.18
C GLN A 62 10.90 -15.63 -0.21
N LYS A 63 11.46 -16.33 0.77
CA LYS A 63 12.00 -17.68 0.59
C LYS A 63 10.85 -18.69 0.56
N GLU A 64 11.10 -19.87 -0.02
CA GLU A 64 10.10 -20.94 -0.14
C GLU A 64 9.42 -21.30 1.19
N GLY A 65 10.15 -21.23 2.31
CA GLY A 65 9.59 -21.44 3.65
C GLY A 65 8.71 -20.30 4.20
N GLY A 66 8.38 -19.29 3.39
CA GLY A 66 7.47 -18.20 3.76
C GLY A 66 8.10 -17.06 4.57
N TYR A 67 9.44 -17.05 4.73
CA TYR A 67 10.16 -16.05 5.52
C TYR A 67 11.08 -15.17 4.67
N TRP A 68 11.45 -14.02 5.22
CA TRP A 68 12.49 -13.15 4.70
C TRP A 68 13.73 -13.24 5.58
N GLU A 69 14.91 -13.09 4.96
CA GLU A 69 16.21 -13.27 5.63
C GLU A 69 16.35 -14.65 6.30
N ASP A 70 16.58 -14.72 7.61
CA ASP A 70 16.71 -15.95 8.39
C ASP A 70 15.47 -16.16 9.25
N SER A 71 14.89 -17.36 9.17
CA SER A 71 13.77 -17.81 10.00
C SER A 71 14.01 -17.64 11.51
N GLN A 72 15.26 -17.69 11.98
CA GLN A 72 15.60 -17.55 13.40
C GLN A 72 15.74 -16.07 13.84
N ASN A 73 15.98 -15.16 12.89
CA ASN A 73 16.17 -13.73 13.13
C ASN A 73 14.98 -12.90 12.61
N PHE A 74 13.79 -13.49 12.57
CA PHE A 74 12.58 -12.92 11.95
C PHE A 74 12.18 -11.54 12.49
N TYR A 75 12.54 -11.21 13.74
CA TYR A 75 12.27 -9.92 14.38
C TYR A 75 13.52 -9.01 14.47
N THR A 76 14.68 -9.60 14.81
CA THR A 76 15.94 -8.87 15.03
C THR A 76 16.58 -8.38 13.75
N ALA A 77 16.29 -9.03 12.61
CA ALA A 77 16.68 -8.58 11.28
C ALA A 77 15.92 -7.33 10.78
N LYS A 78 15.35 -6.50 11.69
CA LYS A 78 14.73 -5.17 11.44
C LYS A 78 13.96 -5.14 10.12
N TYR A 79 14.10 -4.09 9.32
CA TYR A 79 13.38 -3.88 8.05
C TYR A 79 13.57 -4.98 6.99
N LYS A 80 14.34 -6.03 7.25
CA LYS A 80 14.49 -7.18 6.35
C LYS A 80 13.88 -8.46 6.91
N GLY A 81 13.70 -8.55 8.23
CA GLY A 81 13.11 -9.71 8.89
C GLY A 81 11.61 -9.86 8.59
N THR A 82 11.12 -11.09 8.66
CA THR A 82 9.74 -11.46 8.32
C THR A 82 8.68 -10.60 9.00
N VAL A 83 8.80 -10.29 10.29
CA VAL A 83 7.79 -9.48 11.01
C VAL A 83 7.68 -8.10 10.39
N TRP A 84 8.80 -7.47 10.05
CA TRP A 84 8.80 -6.13 9.46
C TRP A 84 8.32 -6.13 8.02
N GLN A 85 8.66 -7.15 7.24
CA GLN A 85 8.15 -7.30 5.88
C GLN A 85 6.62 -7.48 5.88
N ILE A 86 6.07 -8.27 6.81
CA ILE A 86 4.61 -8.42 6.97
C ILE A 86 3.96 -7.10 7.38
N ILE A 87 4.55 -6.35 8.32
CA ILE A 87 4.02 -5.03 8.71
C ILE A 87 4.00 -4.10 7.50
N ILE A 88 5.08 -4.03 6.72
CA ILE A 88 5.14 -3.19 5.51
C ILE A 88 4.08 -3.62 4.49
N LEU A 89 3.89 -4.92 4.27
CA LEU A 89 2.86 -5.43 3.38
C LEU A 89 1.45 -5.05 3.86
N ALA A 90 1.18 -5.10 5.17
CA ALA A 90 -0.10 -4.71 5.74
C ALA A 90 -0.41 -3.21 5.52
N GLU A 91 0.60 -2.34 5.61
CA GLU A 91 0.46 -0.91 5.33
C GLU A 91 0.25 -0.60 3.84
N LEU A 92 0.56 -1.54 2.95
CA LEU A 92 0.47 -1.35 1.49
C LEU A 92 -0.87 -1.81 0.88
N GLY A 93 -1.75 -2.44 1.66
CA GLY A 93 -3.12 -2.79 1.27
C GLY A 93 -3.30 -4.12 0.56
#